data_AF-A0A7L8KAT1-F1
#
_entry.id   AF-A0A7L8KAT1-F1
#
_cell.length_a   1.000
_cell.length_b   1.000
_cell.length_c   1.000
_cell.angle_alpha   90.00
_cell.angle_beta   90.00
_cell.angle_gamma   90.00
#
_symmetry.space_group_name_H-M   'P 1'
#
loop_
_entity.id
_entity.type
_entity.pdbx_description
1 polymer ?
#
loop_
_entity_poly.entity_id
_entity_poly.type
_entity_poly.pdbx_seq_one_letter_code
_entity_poly.pdbx_strand_id
1 'polypeptide(L)'
;MKNFSFKAYWRGFLLVGLSAGGCALFFHELTIYLSGLQKPFPLELAFSGSLMLALIMELRHGINRLVFVQATVTIIIFVTAVYLAEHLRFFYMVTVNALKAEPLAKEVIGEEYYSVITNAAVGYGGCFAISITLVRLCLWGILRKILLRVLTEEGQSKICPCCGSVMKTF
;
A
#
# COMPACT_ATOMS: atom_id res chain seq x y z
N MET A 1 -33.81 24.53 -7.10
CA MET A 1 -32.83 24.34 -6.00
C MET A 1 -32.40 22.88 -6.00
N LYS A 2 -31.12 22.60 -6.25
CA LYS A 2 -30.60 21.21 -6.27
C LYS A 2 -30.71 20.67 -4.85
N ASN A 3 -31.43 19.57 -4.67
CA ASN A 3 -31.37 18.77 -3.43
C ASN A 3 -29.91 18.37 -3.22
N PHE A 4 -29.23 19.08 -2.32
CA PHE A 4 -27.91 18.74 -1.83
C PHE A 4 -28.05 17.41 -1.07
N SER A 5 -27.66 16.31 -1.71
CA SER A 5 -27.67 14.98 -1.11
C SER A 5 -26.65 14.94 0.03
N PHE A 6 -27.09 15.05 1.28
CA PHE A 6 -26.29 14.89 2.50
C PHE A 6 -25.40 13.63 2.44
N LYS A 7 -25.89 12.57 1.77
CA LYS A 7 -25.17 11.32 1.54
C LYS A 7 -23.93 11.48 0.63
N ALA A 8 -23.98 12.36 -0.38
CA ALA A 8 -22.83 12.62 -1.25
C ALA A 8 -21.69 13.29 -0.48
N TYR A 9 -22.02 14.26 0.37
CA TYR A 9 -21.07 15.01 1.17
C TYR A 9 -20.42 14.12 2.24
N TRP A 10 -21.23 13.34 2.97
CA TRP A 10 -20.74 12.39 3.98
C TRP A 10 -19.71 11.39 3.42
N ARG A 11 -19.99 10.82 2.24
CA ARG A 11 -19.05 9.89 1.59
C ARG A 11 -17.76 10.56 1.11
N GLY A 12 -17.81 11.85 0.76
CA GLY A 12 -16.63 12.64 0.46
C GLY A 12 -15.73 12.81 1.70
N PHE A 13 -16.33 13.18 2.82
CA PHE A 13 -15.63 13.25 4.12
C PHE A 13 -15.05 11.90 4.52
N LEU A 14 -15.82 10.82 4.35
CA LEU A 14 -15.35 9.47 4.63
C LEU A 14 -14.13 9.09 3.77
N LEU A 15 -14.15 9.40 2.47
CA LEU A 15 -13.04 9.10 1.54
C LEU A 15 -11.77 9.88 1.91
N VAL A 16 -11.90 11.16 2.23
CA VAL A 16 -10.78 12.00 2.68
C VAL A 16 -10.24 11.52 4.02
N GLY A 17 -11.13 11.25 4.99
CA GLY A 17 -10.77 10.72 6.30
C GLY A 17 -10.07 9.37 6.22
N LEU A 18 -10.57 8.45 5.38
CA LEU A 18 -9.96 7.14 5.16
C LEU A 18 -8.57 7.26 4.51
N SER A 19 -8.41 8.19 3.58
CA SER A 19 -7.11 8.44 2.94
C SER A 19 -6.11 9.05 3.91
N ALA A 20 -6.51 10.08 4.65
CA ALA A 20 -5.66 10.74 5.64
C ALA A 20 -5.27 9.79 6.79
N GLY A 21 -6.24 9.06 7.32
CA GLY A 21 -6.02 8.03 8.33
C GLY A 21 -5.14 6.90 7.82
N GLY A 22 -5.33 6.45 6.57
CA GLY A 22 -4.49 5.46 5.92
C GLY A 22 -3.04 5.94 5.75
N CYS A 23 -2.82 7.20 5.38
CA CYS A 23 -1.47 7.78 5.32
C CYS A 23 -0.82 7.83 6.71
N ALA A 24 -1.56 8.27 7.75
CA ALA A 24 -1.04 8.29 9.11
C ALA A 24 -0.67 6.88 9.60
N LEU A 25 -1.52 5.89 9.34
CA LEU A 25 -1.25 4.49 9.62
C LEU A 25 -0.04 3.98 8.85
N PHE A 26 0.12 4.34 7.58
CA PHE A 26 1.29 3.96 6.80
C PHE A 26 2.60 4.44 7.44
N PHE A 27 2.66 5.71 7.84
CA PHE A 27 3.87 6.23 8.50
C PHE A 27 4.11 5.59 9.87
N HIS A 28 3.04 5.30 10.63
CA HIS A 28 3.15 4.58 11.89
C HIS A 28 3.74 3.17 11.70
N GLU A 29 3.15 2.37 10.81
CA GLU A 29 3.62 1.02 10.47
C GLU A 29 5.05 1.05 9.90
N LEU A 30 5.36 2.06 9.07
CA LEU A 30 6.69 2.22 8.49
C LEU A 30 7.75 2.45 9.58
N THR A 31 7.40 3.22 10.61
CA THR A 31 8.28 3.48 11.76
C THR A 31 8.53 2.20 12.56
N ILE A 32 7.48 1.41 12.80
CA ILE A 32 7.59 0.11 13.47
C ILE A 32 8.47 -0.84 12.65
N TYR A 33 8.20 -0.96 11.35
CA TYR A 33 8.96 -1.80 10.44
C TYR A 33 10.46 -1.47 10.47
N LEU A 34 10.81 -0.19 10.42
CA LEU A 34 12.20 0.27 10.39
C LEU A 34 12.87 0.39 11.77
N SER A 35 12.16 0.11 12.87
CA SER A 35 12.65 0.29 14.25
C SER A 35 13.94 -0.47 14.58
N GLY A 36 14.23 -1.56 13.86
CA GLY A 36 15.47 -2.33 14.00
C GLY A 36 16.73 -1.66 13.44
N LEU A 37 16.62 -0.49 12.81
CA LEU A 37 17.74 0.22 12.20
C LEU A 37 18.20 1.41 13.06
N GLN A 38 19.52 1.56 13.21
CA GLN A 38 20.10 2.75 13.88
C GLN A 38 19.91 4.04 13.08
N LYS A 39 19.84 3.94 11.74
CA LYS A 39 19.67 5.08 10.81
C LYS A 39 18.60 4.73 9.77
N PRO A 40 17.30 4.82 10.11
CA PRO A 40 16.21 4.40 9.23
C PRO A 40 15.91 5.40 8.10
N PHE A 41 16.35 6.65 8.24
CA PHE A 41 15.97 7.78 7.39
C PHE A 41 16.07 7.53 5.86
N PRO A 42 17.15 6.92 5.32
CA PRO A 42 17.23 6.68 3.87
C PRO A 42 16.12 5.74 3.35
N LEU A 43 15.78 4.70 4.12
CA LEU A 43 14.74 3.74 3.75
C LEU A 43 13.35 4.31 3.99
N GLU A 44 13.17 5.08 5.06
CA GLU A 44 11.93 5.80 5.33
C GLU A 44 11.59 6.75 4.18
N LEU A 45 12.59 7.52 3.70
CA LEU A 45 12.43 8.42 2.56
C LEU A 45 12.17 7.65 1.25
N ALA A 46 12.85 6.53 1.02
CA ALA A 46 12.62 5.70 -0.16
C ALA A 46 11.19 5.10 -0.17
N PHE A 47 10.72 4.55 0.94
CA PHE A 47 9.42 3.90 1.03
C PHE A 47 8.27 4.91 1.05
N SER A 48 8.41 6.03 1.77
CA SER A 48 7.43 7.14 1.70
C SER A 48 7.39 7.78 0.32
N GLY A 49 8.55 7.98 -0.32
CA GLY A 49 8.66 8.45 -1.69
C GLY A 49 7.96 7.52 -2.68
N SER A 50 8.05 6.20 -2.48
CA SER A 50 7.35 5.23 -3.33
C SER A 50 5.82 5.33 -3.22
N LEU A 51 5.27 5.55 -2.02
CA LEU A 51 3.84 5.83 -1.84
C LEU A 51 3.46 7.15 -2.52
N MET A 52 4.24 8.21 -2.30
CA MET A 52 3.98 9.53 -2.89
C MET A 52 3.94 9.46 -4.43
N LEU A 53 4.92 8.78 -5.04
CA LEU A 53 4.96 8.56 -6.49
C LEU A 53 3.75 7.77 -6.96
N ALA A 54 3.35 6.71 -6.25
CA ALA A 54 2.17 5.93 -6.60
C ALA A 54 0.89 6.79 -6.58
N LEU A 55 0.75 7.66 -5.57
CA LEU A 55 -0.40 8.58 -5.48
C LEU A 55 -0.39 9.62 -6.60
N ILE A 56 0.77 10.21 -6.92
CA ILE A 56 0.91 11.15 -8.05
C ILE A 56 0.50 10.48 -9.36
N MET A 57 0.90 9.23 -9.57
CA MET A 57 0.55 8.47 -10.78
C MET A 57 -0.96 8.22 -10.89
N GLU A 58 -1.65 7.95 -9.78
CA GLU A 58 -3.12 7.86 -9.78
C GLU A 58 -3.75 9.23 -10.10
N LEU A 59 -3.31 10.28 -9.41
CA LEU A 59 -3.84 11.65 -9.56
C LEU A 59 -3.62 12.27 -10.95
N ARG A 60 -2.63 11.79 -11.71
CA ARG A 60 -2.39 12.21 -13.10
C ARG A 60 -3.62 12.00 -14.01
N HIS A 61 -4.53 11.09 -13.65
CA HIS A 61 -5.76 10.82 -14.41
C HIS A 61 -6.87 11.85 -14.14
N GLY A 62 -6.60 12.89 -13.35
CA GLY A 62 -7.50 14.02 -13.07
C GLY A 62 -8.12 13.97 -11.68
N ILE A 63 -8.78 15.06 -11.30
CA ILE A 63 -9.39 15.22 -9.97
C ILE A 63 -10.85 14.78 -10.06
N ASN A 64 -11.10 13.49 -9.89
CA ASN A 64 -12.45 12.94 -9.82
C ASN A 64 -12.57 11.89 -8.70
N ARG A 65 -13.82 11.60 -8.30
CA ARG A 65 -14.10 10.68 -7.19
C ARG A 65 -13.53 9.28 -7.40
N LEU A 66 -13.51 8.79 -8.63
CA LEU A 66 -12.99 7.46 -8.96
C LEU A 66 -11.47 7.39 -8.77
N VAL A 67 -10.75 8.45 -9.16
CA VAL A 67 -9.30 8.60 -8.92
C VAL A 67 -9.01 8.67 -7.43
N PHE A 68 -9.80 9.40 -6.64
CA PHE A 68 -9.63 9.41 -5.18
C PHE A 68 -9.86 8.03 -4.57
N VAL A 69 -10.87 7.27 -5.03
CA VAL A 69 -11.06 5.88 -4.58
C VAL A 69 -9.85 5.02 -4.94
N GLN A 70 -9.26 5.16 -6.13
CA GLN A 70 -8.04 4.45 -6.51
C GLN A 70 -6.85 4.84 -5.63
N ALA A 71 -6.67 6.12 -5.35
CA ALA A 71 -5.64 6.61 -4.44
C ALA A 71 -5.81 6.00 -3.03
N THR A 72 -7.03 5.94 -2.50
CA THR A 72 -7.31 5.30 -1.21
C THR A 72 -7.03 3.79 -1.23
N VAL A 73 -7.37 3.08 -2.31
CA VAL A 73 -7.00 1.67 -2.49
C VAL A 73 -5.47 1.51 -2.43
N THR A 74 -4.74 2.38 -3.12
CA THR A 74 -3.27 2.38 -3.11
C THR A 74 -2.73 2.60 -1.70
N ILE A 75 -3.26 3.56 -0.94
CA ILE A 75 -2.85 3.80 0.46
C ILE A 75 -3.05 2.54 1.30
N ILE A 76 -4.24 1.91 1.22
CA ILE A 76 -4.55 0.70 1.98
C ILE A 76 -3.58 -0.44 1.62
N ILE A 77 -3.28 -0.63 0.33
CA ILE A 77 -2.31 -1.62 -0.12
C ILE A 77 -0.94 -1.36 0.50
N PHE A 78 -0.48 -0.11 0.51
CA PHE A 78 0.80 0.24 1.12
C PHE A 78 0.84 -0.01 2.62
N VAL A 79 -0.23 0.34 3.36
CA VAL A 79 -0.34 0.03 4.80
C VAL A 79 -0.24 -1.48 5.05
N THR A 80 -1.08 -2.26 4.36
CA THR A 80 -1.08 -3.72 4.52
C THR A 80 0.25 -4.34 4.08
N ALA A 81 0.91 -3.78 3.07
CA ALA A 81 2.21 -4.25 2.61
C ALA A 81 3.32 -3.98 3.62
N VAL A 82 3.35 -2.83 4.29
CA VAL A 82 4.34 -2.57 5.36
C VAL A 82 4.16 -3.57 6.50
N TYR A 83 2.92 -3.77 6.95
CA TYR A 83 2.60 -4.75 7.99
C TYR A 83 3.07 -6.16 7.61
N LEU A 84 2.79 -6.59 6.37
CA LEU A 84 3.27 -7.88 5.87
C LEU A 84 4.80 -7.94 5.75
N ALA A 85 5.43 -6.82 5.38
CA ALA A 85 6.88 -6.75 5.25
C ALA A 85 7.59 -6.97 6.59
N GLU A 86 7.01 -6.49 7.70
CA GLU A 86 7.49 -6.79 9.04
C GLU A 86 7.52 -8.29 9.31
N HIS A 87 6.46 -9.01 8.94
CA HIS A 87 6.37 -10.45 9.14
C HIS A 87 7.37 -11.21 8.26
N LEU A 88 7.52 -10.81 6.99
CA LEU A 88 8.55 -11.39 6.11
C LEU A 88 9.96 -11.11 6.64
N ARG A 89 10.18 -9.92 7.22
CA ARG A 89 11.47 -9.53 7.81
C ARG A 89 11.79 -10.35 9.05
N PHE A 90 10.79 -10.70 9.85
CA PHE A 90 10.93 -11.63 10.96
C PHE A 90 11.39 -13.01 10.49
N PHE A 91 10.71 -13.61 9.49
CA PHE A 91 11.13 -14.89 8.92
C PHE A 91 12.55 -14.83 8.32
N TYR A 92 12.87 -13.73 7.62
CA TYR A 92 14.23 -13.51 7.13
C TYR A 92 15.26 -13.50 8.28
N MET A 93 15.01 -12.82 9.40
CA MET A 93 15.93 -12.83 10.54
C MET A 93 16.10 -14.22 11.15
N VAL A 94 15.03 -15.01 11.24
CA VAL A 94 15.10 -16.38 11.74
C VAL A 94 16.05 -17.20 10.87
N THR A 95 15.91 -17.11 9.54
CA THR A 95 16.80 -17.79 8.58
C THR A 95 18.24 -17.32 8.70
N VAL A 96 18.47 -16.00 8.81
CA VAL A 96 19.83 -15.45 8.98
C VAL A 96 20.46 -15.91 10.30
N ASN A 97 19.70 -15.99 11.38
CA ASN A 97 20.20 -16.45 12.68
C ASN A 97 20.51 -17.95 12.65
N ALA A 98 19.68 -18.76 11.98
CA ALA A 98 19.98 -20.18 11.75
C ALA A 98 21.26 -20.34 10.91
N LEU A 99 21.45 -19.51 9.88
CA LEU A 99 22.65 -19.51 9.06
C LEU A 99 23.91 -19.14 9.86
N LYS A 100 23.81 -18.18 10.78
CA LYS A 100 24.91 -17.78 11.67
C LYS A 100 25.34 -18.89 12.64
N ALA A 101 24.43 -19.80 12.97
CA ALA A 101 24.72 -20.92 13.86
C ALA A 101 25.43 -22.09 13.16
N GLU A 102 25.45 -22.11 11.82
CA GLU A 102 26.09 -23.16 11.04
C GLU A 102 27.60 -22.87 10.86
N PRO A 103 28.49 -23.68 11.44
CA PRO A 103 29.93 -23.40 11.47
C PRO A 103 30.57 -23.34 10.08
N LEU A 104 30.03 -24.07 9.09
CA LEU A 104 30.54 -24.09 7.72
C LEU A 104 29.89 -23.04 6.80
N ALA A 105 28.88 -22.30 7.25
CA ALA A 105 28.13 -21.39 6.39
C ALA A 105 29.00 -20.30 5.75
N LYS A 106 29.94 -19.73 6.51
CA LYS A 106 30.85 -18.69 6.02
C LYS A 106 31.78 -19.23 4.92
N GLU A 107 32.25 -20.46 5.05
CA GLU A 107 33.14 -21.12 4.09
C GLU A 107 32.40 -21.48 2.80
N VAL A 108 31.18 -22.03 2.90
CA VAL A 108 30.38 -22.46 1.74
C VAL A 108 29.84 -21.28 0.93
N ILE A 109 29.37 -20.22 1.61
CA ILE A 109 28.76 -19.05 0.95
C ILE A 109 29.81 -18.06 0.45
N GLY A 110 30.98 -18.02 1.11
CA GLY A 110 31.99 -17.00 0.93
C GLY A 110 31.80 -15.81 1.88
N GLU A 111 32.92 -15.27 2.37
CA GLU A 111 32.95 -14.22 3.39
C GLU A 111 32.20 -12.95 2.98
N GLU A 112 32.33 -12.53 1.71
CA GLU A 112 31.68 -11.34 1.18
C GLU A 112 30.16 -11.44 1.27
N TYR A 113 29.58 -12.51 0.74
CA TYR A 113 28.13 -12.73 0.76
C TYR A 113 27.60 -12.98 2.18
N TYR A 114 28.37 -13.68 3.02
CA TYR A 114 28.03 -13.87 4.42
C TYR A 114 27.97 -12.53 5.17
N SER A 115 28.95 -11.64 4.95
CA SER A 115 28.96 -10.31 5.57
C SER A 115 27.76 -9.45 5.15
N VAL A 116 27.30 -9.58 3.90
CA VAL A 116 26.12 -8.88 3.39
C VAL A 116 24.84 -9.42 4.03
N ILE A 117 24.64 -10.74 4.00
CA ILE A 117 23.41 -11.38 4.53
C ILE A 117 23.25 -11.12 6.04
N THR A 118 24.37 -11.07 6.77
CA THR A 118 24.38 -10.85 8.21
C THR A 118 24.22 -9.39 8.64
N ASN A 119 24.31 -8.44 7.70
CA ASN A 119 24.09 -7.02 7.95
C ASN A 119 22.60 -6.74 8.21
N ALA A 120 22.31 -6.06 9.32
CA ALA A 120 20.94 -5.74 9.74
C ALA A 120 20.17 -4.89 8.71
N ALA A 121 20.86 -4.06 7.93
CA ALA A 121 20.25 -3.20 6.92
C ALA A 121 19.75 -3.96 5.67
N VAL A 122 20.26 -5.17 5.45
CA VAL A 122 19.90 -5.97 4.28
C VAL A 122 18.54 -6.65 4.48
N GLY A 123 17.80 -6.83 3.38
CA GLY A 123 16.50 -7.50 3.38
C GLY A 123 15.29 -6.59 3.53
N TYR A 124 15.45 -5.37 4.08
CA TYR A 124 14.35 -4.42 4.27
C TYR A 124 13.66 -4.02 2.96
N GLY A 125 14.43 -3.66 1.93
CA GLY A 125 13.88 -3.32 0.62
C GLY A 125 13.19 -4.50 -0.07
N GLY A 126 13.80 -5.69 0.02
CA GLY A 126 13.25 -6.91 -0.59
C GLY A 126 11.94 -7.33 0.05
N CYS A 127 11.86 -7.35 1.39
CA CYS A 127 10.64 -7.70 2.11
C CYS A 127 9.51 -6.72 1.81
N PHE A 128 9.81 -5.42 1.73
CA PHE A 128 8.84 -4.40 1.36
C PHE A 128 8.33 -4.57 -0.08
N ALA A 129 9.23 -4.75 -1.05
CA ALA A 129 8.87 -4.93 -2.46
C ALA A 129 8.04 -6.20 -2.69
N ILE A 130 8.43 -7.33 -2.09
CA ILE A 130 7.67 -8.59 -2.16
C ILE A 130 6.28 -8.39 -1.57
N SER A 131 6.18 -7.73 -0.40
CA SER A 131 4.91 -7.50 0.27
C SER A 131 3.97 -6.62 -0.54
N ILE A 132 4.47 -5.52 -1.13
CA ILE A 132 3.66 -4.68 -2.03
C ILE A 132 3.15 -5.49 -3.20
N THR A 133 4.01 -6.25 -3.86
CA THR A 133 3.61 -7.06 -5.02
C THR A 133 2.54 -8.07 -4.64
N LEU A 134 2.74 -8.81 -3.54
CA LEU A 134 1.80 -9.81 -3.07
C LEU A 134 0.44 -9.19 -2.72
N VAL A 135 0.43 -8.15 -1.88
CA VAL A 135 -0.79 -7.47 -1.46
C VAL A 135 -1.51 -6.86 -2.66
N ARG A 136 -0.78 -6.24 -3.59
CA ARG A 136 -1.37 -5.64 -4.79
C ARG A 136 -2.00 -6.70 -5.69
N LEU A 137 -1.32 -7.82 -5.94
CA LEU A 137 -1.85 -8.90 -6.77
C LEU A 137 -3.11 -9.53 -6.15
N CYS A 138 -3.12 -9.76 -4.84
CA CYS A 138 -4.22 -10.44 -4.17
C CYS A 138 -5.40 -9.52 -3.86
N LEU A 139 -5.16 -8.29 -3.39
CA LEU A 139 -6.19 -7.45 -2.79
C LEU A 139 -6.66 -6.29 -3.67
N TRP A 140 -5.89 -5.83 -4.65
CA TRP A 140 -6.24 -4.62 -5.42
C TRP A 140 -7.63 -4.71 -6.06
N GLY A 141 -7.91 -5.81 -6.76
CA GLY A 141 -9.19 -6.00 -7.44
C GLY A 141 -10.38 -6.07 -6.48
N ILE A 142 -10.17 -6.66 -5.30
CA ILE A 142 -11.19 -6.82 -4.26
C ILE A 142 -11.47 -5.46 -3.60
N LEU A 143 -10.42 -4.79 -3.11
CA LEU A 143 -10.51 -3.49 -2.44
C LEU A 143 -11.15 -2.44 -3.35
N ARG A 144 -10.72 -2.39 -4.62
CA ARG A 144 -11.28 -1.46 -5.60
C ARG A 144 -12.78 -1.68 -5.79
N LYS A 145 -13.24 -2.92 -5.93
CA LYS A 145 -14.66 -3.24 -6.10
C LYS A 145 -15.47 -2.84 -4.86
N ILE A 146 -14.97 -3.14 -3.66
CA ILE A 146 -15.63 -2.81 -2.39
C ILE A 146 -15.75 -1.29 -2.23
N LEU A 147 -14.64 -0.56 -2.36
CA LEU A 147 -14.63 0.88 -2.17
C LEU A 147 -15.46 1.62 -3.21
N LEU A 148 -15.44 1.18 -4.48
CA LEU A 148 -16.32 1.74 -5.50
C LEU A 148 -17.81 1.50 -5.17
N ARG A 149 -18.18 0.32 -4.68
CA ARG A 149 -19.58 0.05 -4.29
C ARG A 149 -20.01 0.96 -3.15
N VAL A 150 -19.23 1.02 -2.07
CA VAL A 150 -19.57 1.79 -0.86
C VAL A 150 -19.57 3.29 -1.12
N LEU A 151 -18.58 3.77 -1.87
CA LEU A 151 -18.31 5.20 -2.02
C LEU A 151 -18.91 5.82 -3.26
N THR A 152 -19.42 5.07 -4.25
CA THR A 152 -19.93 5.64 -5.52
C THR A 152 -21.42 5.39 -5.78
N GLU A 153 -22.14 4.65 -4.93
CA GLU A 153 -23.59 4.39 -5.14
C GLU A 153 -24.48 5.62 -4.92
N GLU A 154 -24.51 6.55 -5.87
CA GLU A 154 -25.74 7.26 -6.21
C GLU A 154 -26.33 6.58 -7.45
N GLY A 155 -27.65 6.32 -7.40
CA GLY A 155 -28.44 5.46 -8.29
C GLY A 155 -27.82 5.14 -9.65
N GLN A 156 -27.81 3.84 -9.99
CA GLN A 156 -27.39 3.33 -11.30
C GLN A 156 -28.06 4.13 -12.42
N SER A 157 -27.40 5.17 -12.88
CA SER A 157 -27.62 5.64 -14.22
C SER A 157 -26.81 4.72 -15.09
N LYS A 158 -27.47 3.67 -15.59
CA LYS A 158 -26.92 2.87 -16.68
C LYS A 158 -26.66 3.85 -17.83
N ILE A 159 -25.41 4.16 -18.08
CA ILE A 159 -25.02 4.92 -19.26
C ILE A 159 -25.18 3.95 -20.43
N CYS A 160 -26.03 4.30 -21.40
CA CYS A 160 -26.27 3.43 -22.55
C CYS A 160 -24.98 3.26 -23.37
N PRO A 161 -24.50 2.01 -23.62
CA PRO A 161 -23.26 1.78 -24.37
C PRO A 161 -23.35 2.23 -25.84
N CYS A 162 -24.56 2.45 -26.38
CA CYS A 162 -24.74 2.87 -27.77
C CYS A 162 -24.75 4.40 -27.96
N CYS A 163 -25.13 5.19 -26.94
CA CYS A 163 -25.37 6.64 -27.11
C CYS A 163 -24.86 7.52 -25.96
N GLY A 164 -24.26 6.95 -24.91
CA GLY A 164 -23.62 7.73 -23.84
C GLY A 164 -24.57 8.52 -22.95
N SER A 165 -25.89 8.37 -23.11
CA SER A 165 -26.88 9.05 -22.28
C SER A 165 -27.15 8.30 -20.97
N VAL A 166 -27.35 9.07 -19.92
CA VAL A 166 -27.62 8.65 -18.54
C VAL A 166 -29.06 8.13 -18.45
N MET A 167 -29.28 6.81 -18.33
CA MET A 167 -30.63 6.28 -18.09
C MET A 167 -31.09 6.65 -16.68
N LYS A 168 -32.18 7.40 -16.56
CA LYS A 168 -32.88 7.59 -15.29
C LYS A 168 -33.79 6.39 -15.06
N THR A 169 -33.45 5.52 -14.11
CA THR A 169 -34.40 4.53 -13.57
C THR A 169 -35.38 5.24 -12.65
N PHE A 170 -36.68 5.13 -12.96
CA PHE A 170 -37.78 5.40 -12.02
C PHE A 170 -37.84 4.29 -10.97
#